data_AF-A0A3C0G3U6-F1
#
_entry.id   AF-A0A3C0G3U6-F1
#
_cell.length_a   1.000
_cell.length_b   1.000
_cell.length_c   1.000
_cell.angle_alpha   90.00
_cell.angle_beta   90.00
_cell.angle_gamma   90.00
#
_symmetry.space_group_name_H-M   'P 1'
#
loop_
_entity.id
_entity.type
_entity.pdbx_description
1 polymer ?
#
loop_
_entity_poly.entity_id
_entity_poly.type
_entity_poly.pdbx_seq_one_letter_code
_entity_poly.pdbx_strand_id
1 'polypeptide(L)'
;MLLFQDLAQDASEELLSEEKTLSVIDLIFNGGTGSVIIITVLFIMLGVALYIYFERLLAVNAASKIDKNFMNQIRDYVTSGKLDAAKILCAQTDSPVARLTEKGVSRIGKPLDDINTAIENAGTLEVY
;
A
#
# COMPACT_ATOMS: atom_id res chain seq x y z
N MET A 1 -33.26 -19.16 69.79
CA MET A 1 -33.57 -18.28 68.65
C MET A 1 -32.34 -17.57 68.05
N LEU A 2 -31.17 -17.57 68.73
CA LEU A 2 -29.92 -16.98 68.22
C LEU A 2 -29.12 -17.88 67.24
N LEU A 3 -29.48 -19.16 67.10
CA LEU A 3 -28.82 -20.12 66.20
C LEU A 3 -29.39 -20.12 64.77
N PHE A 4 -30.54 -19.48 64.55
CA PHE A 4 -31.18 -19.40 63.22
C PHE A 4 -30.79 -18.14 62.44
N GLN A 5 -30.20 -17.15 63.10
CA GLN A 5 -29.77 -15.90 62.47
C GLN A 5 -28.33 -15.97 61.96
N ASP A 6 -27.50 -16.84 62.53
CA ASP A 6 -26.12 -17.11 62.08
C ASP A 6 -26.11 -17.88 60.74
N LEU A 7 -27.03 -18.85 60.59
CA LEU A 7 -27.23 -19.59 59.33
C LEU A 7 -27.83 -18.74 58.20
N ALA A 8 -28.49 -17.63 58.53
CA ALA A 8 -29.04 -16.70 57.55
C ALA A 8 -27.99 -15.72 57.02
N GLN A 9 -26.89 -15.53 57.76
CA GLN A 9 -25.80 -14.64 57.36
C GLN A 9 -24.80 -15.36 56.45
N ASP A 10 -24.57 -16.66 56.68
CA ASP A 10 -23.71 -17.52 55.85
C ASP A 10 -24.34 -17.84 54.47
N ALA A 11 -25.68 -17.84 54.37
CA ALA A 11 -26.39 -18.10 53.11
C ALA A 11 -26.47 -16.89 52.15
N SER A 12 -25.88 -15.74 52.52
CA SER A 12 -25.92 -14.51 51.71
C SER A 12 -24.61 -14.18 50.98
N GLU A 13 -23.57 -15.00 51.16
CA GLU A 13 -22.28 -14.83 50.45
C GLU A 13 -22.13 -15.70 49.20
N GLU A 14 -23.12 -16.52 48.84
CA GLU A 14 -23.08 -17.27 47.59
C GLU A 14 -23.74 -16.51 46.42
N LEU A 15 -22.84 -16.05 45.54
CA LEU A 15 -23.01 -16.01 44.08
C LEU A 15 -23.74 -14.79 43.49
N LEU A 16 -23.21 -13.62 43.78
CA LEU A 16 -23.03 -12.59 42.77
C LEU A 16 -21.87 -13.00 41.87
N SER A 17 -22.10 -14.00 41.00
CA SER A 17 -21.27 -14.23 39.82
C SER A 17 -21.59 -13.11 38.82
N GLU A 18 -21.02 -11.94 39.07
CA GLU A 18 -20.97 -10.86 38.10
C GLU A 18 -20.18 -11.41 36.90
N GLU A 19 -20.87 -11.69 35.78
CA GLU A 19 -20.22 -12.02 34.52
C GLU A 19 -19.38 -10.81 34.12
N LYS A 20 -18.12 -10.79 34.56
CA LYS A 20 -17.14 -9.79 34.15
C LYS A 20 -16.89 -10.00 32.67
N THR A 21 -17.65 -9.29 31.86
CA THR A 21 -17.32 -9.05 30.46
C THR A 21 -16.02 -8.26 30.46
N LEU A 22 -14.90 -8.98 30.49
CA LEU A 22 -13.58 -8.36 30.42
C LEU A 22 -13.51 -7.61 29.11
N SER A 23 -13.51 -6.28 29.21
CA SER A 23 -13.28 -5.42 28.07
C SER A 23 -11.86 -5.68 27.55
N VAL A 24 -11.68 -5.74 26.24
CA VAL A 24 -10.36 -5.95 25.61
C VAL A 24 -9.35 -4.92 26.11
N ILE A 25 -9.81 -3.70 26.42
CA ILE A 25 -8.99 -2.64 26.97
C ILE A 25 -8.50 -2.97 28.39
N ASP A 26 -9.35 -3.55 29.24
CA ASP A 26 -8.98 -3.95 30.60
C ASP A 26 -8.00 -5.13 30.59
N LEU A 27 -8.10 -6.03 29.60
CA LEU A 27 -7.15 -7.12 29.43
C LEU A 27 -5.76 -6.62 29.03
N ILE A 28 -5.70 -5.56 28.21
CA ILE A 28 -4.45 -4.93 27.77
C ILE A 28 -3.75 -4.22 28.95
N PHE A 29 -4.49 -3.52 29.80
CA PHE A 29 -3.92 -2.75 30.91
C PHE A 29 -3.72 -3.56 32.20
N ASN A 30 -4.58 -4.55 32.47
CA ASN A 30 -4.49 -5.41 33.67
C ASN A 30 -3.85 -6.78 33.39
N GLY A 31 -3.42 -7.07 32.15
CA GLY A 31 -2.83 -8.35 31.75
C GLY A 31 -1.41 -8.62 32.26
N GLY A 32 -0.90 -7.80 33.18
CA GLY A 32 0.45 -7.92 33.76
C GLY A 32 1.57 -7.55 32.79
N THR A 33 2.83 -7.65 33.25
CA THR A 33 4.03 -7.20 32.52
C THR A 33 4.19 -7.85 31.14
N GLY A 34 3.77 -9.11 30.99
CA GLY A 34 3.83 -9.82 29.71
C GLY A 34 2.95 -9.20 28.63
N SER A 35 1.72 -8.79 28.98
CA SER A 35 0.81 -8.13 28.04
C SER A 35 1.39 -6.79 27.56
N VAL A 36 1.89 -5.97 28.48
CA VAL A 36 2.48 -4.66 28.17
C VAL A 36 3.66 -4.79 27.20
N ILE A 37 4.54 -5.78 27.41
CA ILE A 37 5.68 -6.03 26.50
C ILE A 37 5.18 -6.39 25.09
N ILE A 38 4.23 -7.33 24.99
CA ILE A 38 3.70 -7.79 23.70
C ILE A 38 3.03 -6.63 22.95
N ILE A 39 2.14 -5.88 23.62
CA ILE A 39 1.45 -4.72 23.03
C ILE A 39 2.45 -3.65 22.59
N THR A 40 3.50 -3.39 23.37
CA THR A 40 4.53 -2.42 23.01
C THR A 40 5.28 -2.84 21.75
N VAL A 41 5.69 -4.11 21.67
CA VAL A 41 6.38 -4.64 20.48
C VAL A 41 5.46 -4.60 19.25
N LEU A 42 4.19 -4.97 19.40
CA LEU A 42 3.20 -4.88 18.32
C LEU A 42 3.01 -3.44 17.85
N PHE A 43 2.98 -2.47 18.76
CA PHE A 43 2.83 -1.06 18.41
C PHE A 43 4.04 -0.53 17.64
N ILE A 44 5.24 -0.95 18.02
CA ILE A 44 6.47 -0.63 17.29
C ILE A 44 6.45 -1.26 15.90
N MET A 45 6.10 -2.54 15.77
CA MET A 45 5.96 -3.20 14.46
C MET A 45 4.91 -2.50 13.59
N LEU A 46 3.78 -2.10 14.17
CA LEU A 46 2.75 -1.34 13.46
C LEU A 46 3.31 0.01 12.98
N GLY A 47 4.06 0.73 13.83
CA GLY A 47 4.70 1.98 13.46
C GLY A 47 5.67 1.83 12.28
N VAL A 48 6.52 0.80 12.32
CA VAL A 48 7.45 0.48 11.21
C VAL A 48 6.68 0.11 9.94
N ALA A 49 5.63 -0.71 10.05
CA ALA A 49 4.81 -1.09 8.91
C ALA A 49 4.12 0.12 8.27
N LEU A 50 3.54 1.02 9.08
CA LEU A 50 2.93 2.26 8.60
C LEU A 50 3.96 3.17 7.94
N TYR A 51 5.16 3.31 8.53
CA TYR A 51 6.23 4.09 7.94
C TYR A 51 6.60 3.59 6.53
N ILE A 52 6.85 2.29 6.38
CA ILE A 52 7.15 1.67 5.08
C ILE A 52 5.97 1.82 4.12
N TYR A 53 4.75 1.64 4.60
CA TYR A 53 3.53 1.76 3.80
C TYR A 53 3.39 3.17 3.19
N PHE A 54 3.52 4.23 4.00
CA PHE A 54 3.40 5.60 3.51
C PHE A 54 4.55 6.02 2.60
N GLU A 55 5.80 5.62 2.92
CA GLU A 55 6.96 5.88 2.07
C GLU A 55 6.76 5.26 0.67
N ARG A 56 6.39 3.99 0.62
CA ARG A 56 6.08 3.30 -0.64
C ARG A 56 4.90 3.92 -1.37
N LEU A 57 3.82 4.28 -0.67
CA LEU A 57 2.64 4.87 -1.28
C LEU A 57 2.95 6.22 -1.92
N LEU A 58 3.76 7.07 -1.27
CA LEU A 58 4.19 8.34 -1.85
C LEU A 58 5.12 8.15 -3.04
N ALA A 59 6.08 7.22 -2.95
CA ALA A 59 6.99 6.90 -4.04
C ALA A 59 6.25 6.40 -5.30
N VAL A 60 5.30 5.48 -5.13
CA VAL A 60 4.47 4.97 -6.24
C VAL A 60 3.59 6.07 -6.83
N ASN A 61 2.99 6.91 -5.99
CA ASN A 61 2.18 8.04 -6.46
C ASN A 61 3.01 9.09 -7.22
N ALA A 62 4.27 9.29 -6.85
CA ALA A 62 5.16 10.18 -7.58
C ALA A 62 5.51 9.60 -8.96
N ALA A 63 5.84 8.31 -9.03
CA ALA A 63 6.19 7.62 -10.28
C ALA A 63 4.99 7.39 -11.23
N SER A 64 3.75 7.41 -10.71
CA SER A 64 2.54 7.15 -11.51
C SER A 64 1.98 8.40 -12.22
N LYS A 65 2.48 9.59 -11.91
CA LYS A 65 1.97 10.84 -12.51
C LYS A 65 2.59 11.07 -13.88
N ILE A 66 1.75 11.08 -14.90
CA ILE A 66 2.11 11.50 -16.26
C ILE A 66 1.44 12.82 -16.61
N ASP A 67 2.12 13.63 -17.42
CA ASP A 67 1.53 14.81 -18.03
C ASP A 67 0.41 14.38 -18.99
N LYS A 68 -0.80 14.89 -18.78
CA LYS A 68 -1.97 14.62 -19.63
C LYS A 68 -1.75 15.00 -21.10
N ASN A 69 -0.83 15.93 -21.37
CA ASN A 69 -0.45 16.36 -22.71
C ASN A 69 0.67 15.52 -23.33
N PHE A 70 1.31 14.61 -22.60
CA PHE A 70 2.42 13.80 -23.10
C PHE A 70 2.06 13.09 -24.42
N MET A 71 0.95 12.34 -24.43
CA MET A 71 0.55 11.61 -25.64
C MET A 71 0.09 12.52 -26.78
N ASN A 72 -0.48 13.69 -26.47
CA ASN A 72 -0.87 14.67 -27.48
C ASN A 72 0.39 15.21 -28.19
N GLN A 73 1.40 15.61 -27.42
CA GLN A 73 2.68 16.09 -27.96
C GLN A 73 3.42 15.02 -28.78
N ILE A 74 3.43 13.76 -28.31
CA ILE A 74 4.00 12.65 -29.07
C ILE A 74 3.30 12.49 -30.42
N ARG A 75 1.95 12.52 -30.45
CA ARG A 75 1.18 12.43 -31.69
C ARG A 75 1.53 13.58 -32.64
N ASP A 76 1.65 14.79 -32.14
CA ASP A 76 1.99 15.97 -32.94
C ASP A 76 3.40 15.85 -33.52
N TYR A 77 4.39 15.39 -32.74
CA TYR A 77 5.75 15.17 -33.23
C TYR A 77 5.82 14.06 -34.28
N VAL A 78 5.13 12.95 -34.07
CA VAL A 78 5.13 11.82 -35.02
C VAL A 78 4.45 12.21 -36.32
N THR A 79 3.27 12.85 -36.26
CA THR A 79 2.55 13.30 -37.47
C THR A 79 3.29 14.40 -38.23
N SER A 80 4.04 15.25 -37.53
CA SER A 80 4.91 16.26 -38.14
C SER A 80 6.25 15.70 -38.64
N GLY A 81 6.52 14.40 -38.51
CA GLY A 81 7.78 13.76 -38.90
C GLY A 81 8.98 14.08 -38.00
N LYS A 82 8.76 14.73 -36.85
CA LYS A 82 9.81 15.15 -35.89
C LYS A 82 10.12 14.04 -34.89
N LEU A 83 10.62 12.90 -35.38
CA LEU A 83 10.87 11.71 -34.54
C LEU A 83 11.92 11.95 -33.45
N ASP A 84 12.94 12.77 -33.72
CA ASP A 84 13.96 13.09 -32.72
C ASP A 84 13.39 13.93 -31.57
N ALA A 85 12.47 14.86 -31.85
CA ALA A 85 11.76 15.61 -30.81
C ALA A 85 10.89 14.69 -29.95
N ALA A 86 10.22 13.71 -30.56
CA ALA A 86 9.45 12.71 -29.84
C ALA A 86 10.34 11.87 -28.90
N LYS A 87 11.52 11.44 -29.36
CA LYS A 87 12.48 10.70 -28.51
C LYS A 87 12.97 11.54 -27.34
N ILE A 88 13.28 12.82 -27.57
CA ILE A 88 13.72 13.74 -26.52
C ILE A 88 12.62 13.89 -25.45
N LEU A 89 11.36 14.06 -25.87
CA LEU A 89 10.24 14.17 -24.93
C LEU A 89 10.07 12.87 -24.10
N CYS A 90 10.21 11.70 -24.72
CA CYS A 90 10.21 10.44 -23.99
C CYS A 90 11.38 10.34 -22.99
N ALA A 91 12.59 10.74 -23.38
CA ALA A 91 13.77 10.71 -22.51
C ALA A 91 13.69 11.68 -21.32
N GLN A 92 12.95 12.78 -21.46
CA GLN A 92 12.70 13.74 -20.39
C GLN A 92 11.59 13.30 -19.43
N THR A 93 10.76 12.34 -19.83
CA THR A 93 9.60 11.88 -19.06
C THR A 93 9.92 10.55 -18.39
N ASP A 94 10.19 10.55 -17.09
CA ASP A 94 10.48 9.32 -16.34
C ASP A 94 9.18 8.58 -15.99
N SER A 95 8.64 7.83 -16.95
CA SER A 95 7.44 7.02 -16.75
C SER A 95 7.45 5.75 -17.62
N PRO A 96 6.84 4.65 -17.16
CA PRO A 96 6.64 3.44 -17.95
C PRO A 96 6.11 3.71 -19.37
N VAL A 97 5.11 4.58 -19.50
CA VAL A 97 4.50 4.90 -20.79
C VAL A 97 5.49 5.60 -21.72
N ALA A 98 6.34 6.48 -21.18
CA ALA A 98 7.35 7.18 -21.98
C ALA A 98 8.45 6.23 -22.47
N ARG A 99 8.93 5.31 -21.61
CA ARG A 99 9.88 4.25 -22.01
C ARG A 99 9.32 3.34 -23.09
N LEU A 100 8.06 2.92 -22.96
CA LEU A 100 7.35 2.11 -23.96
C LEU A 100 7.22 2.87 -25.29
N THR A 101 6.77 4.12 -25.21
CA THR A 101 6.58 4.99 -26.38
C THR A 101 7.91 5.22 -27.11
N GLU A 102 9.02 5.41 -26.39
CA GLU A 102 10.36 5.52 -26.97
C GLU A 102 10.75 4.30 -27.80
N LYS A 103 10.49 3.07 -27.30
CA LYS A 103 10.79 1.82 -28.04
C LYS A 103 9.95 1.67 -29.31
N GLY A 104 8.72 2.20 -29.30
CA GLY A 104 7.88 2.31 -30.49
C GLY A 104 8.41 3.35 -31.48
N VAL A 105 8.61 4.59 -31.03
CA VAL A 105 9.04 5.73 -31.85
C VAL A 105 10.40 5.47 -32.51
N SER A 106 11.34 4.85 -31.80
CA SER A 106 12.67 4.49 -32.32
C SER A 106 12.66 3.45 -33.45
N ARG A 107 11.53 2.75 -33.65
CA ARG A 107 11.37 1.72 -34.68
C ARG A 107 10.39 2.11 -35.79
N ILE A 108 9.89 3.33 -35.80
CA ILE A 108 9.05 3.85 -36.88
C ILE A 108 9.79 3.69 -38.22
N GLY A 109 9.11 3.09 -39.21
CA GLY A 109 9.66 2.72 -40.51
C GLY A 109 9.93 1.21 -40.68
N LYS A 110 9.85 0.43 -39.60
CA LYS A 110 9.82 -1.04 -39.66
C LYS A 110 8.38 -1.57 -39.81
N PRO A 111 8.18 -2.85 -40.19
CA PRO A 111 6.86 -3.48 -40.17
C PRO A 111 6.19 -3.32 -38.80
N LEU A 112 4.86 -3.17 -38.78
CA LEU A 112 4.11 -2.97 -37.53
C LEU A 112 4.30 -4.10 -36.52
N ASP A 113 4.53 -5.32 -37.01
CA ASP A 113 4.76 -6.50 -36.18
C ASP A 113 6.03 -6.38 -35.33
N ASP A 114 7.13 -5.89 -35.93
CA ASP A 114 8.39 -5.62 -35.24
C ASP A 114 8.24 -4.52 -34.17
N ILE A 115 7.43 -3.50 -34.46
CA ILE A 115 7.17 -2.39 -33.55
C ILE A 115 6.35 -2.89 -32.34
N ASN A 116 5.27 -3.62 -32.58
CA ASN A 116 4.44 -4.20 -31.53
C ASN A 116 5.22 -5.15 -30.63
N THR A 117 5.97 -6.09 -31.24
CA THR A 117 6.82 -7.04 -30.51
C THR A 117 7.84 -6.32 -29.63
N ALA A 118 8.42 -5.22 -30.12
CA ALA A 118 9.36 -4.44 -29.34
C ALA A 118 8.73 -3.68 -28.17
N ILE A 119 7.52 -3.16 -28.33
CA ILE A 119 6.77 -2.49 -27.26
C ILE A 119 6.34 -3.52 -26.20
N GLU A 120 5.85 -4.70 -26.63
CA GLU A 120 5.42 -5.77 -25.73
C GLU A 120 6.57 -6.34 -24.90
N ASN A 121 7.74 -6.54 -25.52
CA ASN A 121 8.94 -6.96 -24.80
C ASN A 121 9.39 -5.92 -23.78
N ALA A 122 9.35 -4.62 -24.13
CA ALA A 122 9.65 -3.55 -23.19
C ALA A 122 8.63 -3.46 -22.06
N GLY A 123 7.35 -3.77 -22.33
CA GLY A 123 6.29 -3.83 -21.32
C GLY A 123 6.49 -4.99 -20.36
N THR A 124 6.87 -6.15 -20.87
CA THR A 124 7.25 -7.30 -20.05
C THR A 124 8.40 -6.94 -19.11
N LEU A 125 9.44 -6.26 -19.60
CA LEU A 125 10.58 -5.82 -18.78
C LEU A 125 10.25 -4.77 -17.72
N GLU A 126 9.16 -4.02 -17.89
CA GLU A 126 8.74 -2.99 -16.93
C GLU A 126 7.84 -3.56 -15.82
N VAL A 127 7.21 -4.72 -16.08
CA VAL A 127 6.34 -5.44 -15.14
C VAL A 127 7.12 -6.45 -14.29
N TYR A 128 8.20 -7.03 -14.83
CA TYR A 128 9.07 -8.00 -14.16
C TYR A 128 10.26 -7.35 -13.46
#